data_AF-A0A9W7Y859-F1
#
_entry.id   AF-A0A9W7Y859-F1
#
_cell.length_a   1.000
_cell.length_b   1.000
_cell.length_c   1.000
_cell.angle_alpha   90.00
_cell.angle_beta   90.00
_cell.angle_gamma   90.00
#
_symmetry.space_group_name_H-M   'P 1'
#
loop_
_entity.id
_entity.type
_entity.pdbx_description
1 polymer ?
#
loop_
_entity_poly.entity_id
_entity_poly.type
_entity_poly.pdbx_seq_one_letter_code
_entity_poly.pdbx_strand_id
1 'polypeptide(L)'
;MYKLKAKRAVVARDIGGLKELVDKHGDDWVQIGREMGTVPNIVKGVWLSHQQSAKSAGACHDGAATSPDGIEVQQQLSQGHRVDWAQVSQVVGLDVLKCLEICQVDTGKARWTYDPDTFSWEMADRMKAFLADNYPAPATPNYRTVSNYLWIDRDDCIHMSDLLKGNIAWTDEVKARLIDMRRKGMLYKDIGKQLSPNLPTPKVANVYHRLQRSVAFRELN
;
A
#
# COMPACT_ATOMS: atom_id res chain seq x y z
N MET A 1 -25.27 38.31 -3.51
CA MET A 1 -24.47 37.07 -3.37
C MET A 1 -24.43 36.18 -4.65
N TYR A 2 -24.51 36.73 -5.88
CA TYR A 2 -24.56 35.90 -7.12
C TYR A 2 -23.26 35.84 -7.94
N LYS A 3 -22.26 36.70 -7.67
CA LYS A 3 -21.03 36.80 -8.48
C LYS A 3 -20.01 35.66 -8.28
N LEU A 4 -19.98 35.02 -7.10
CA LEU A 4 -19.00 33.96 -6.80
C LEU A 4 -19.29 32.64 -7.51
N LYS A 5 -20.58 32.27 -7.69
CA LYS A 5 -20.97 31.03 -8.37
C LYS A 5 -20.66 31.07 -9.87
N ALA A 6 -20.88 32.22 -10.51
CA ALA A 6 -20.57 32.42 -11.93
C ALA A 6 -19.06 32.31 -12.21
N LYS A 7 -18.19 32.88 -11.37
CA LYS A 7 -16.73 32.81 -11.56
C LYS A 7 -16.14 31.41 -11.32
N ARG A 8 -16.69 30.64 -10.37
CA ARG A 8 -16.30 29.23 -10.18
C ARG A 8 -16.60 28.37 -11.41
N ALA A 9 -17.71 28.64 -12.10
CA ALA A 9 -18.11 27.91 -13.31
C ALA A 9 -17.23 28.23 -14.53
N VAL A 10 -16.69 29.45 -14.63
CA VAL A 10 -15.78 29.85 -15.72
C VAL A 10 -14.42 29.16 -15.57
N VAL A 11 -13.85 29.14 -14.37
CA VAL A 11 -12.54 28.49 -14.10
C VAL A 11 -12.61 26.96 -14.25
N ALA A 12 -13.74 26.34 -13.90
CA ALA A 12 -13.94 24.91 -14.10
C ALA A 12 -14.06 24.49 -15.58
N ARG A 13 -14.35 25.43 -16.50
CA ARG A 13 -14.44 25.17 -17.95
C ARG A 13 -13.11 25.31 -18.69
N ASP A 14 -12.11 25.98 -18.10
CA ASP A 14 -10.81 26.23 -18.74
C ASP A 14 -9.65 25.69 -17.89
N ILE A 15 -9.68 24.38 -17.65
CA ILE A 15 -8.59 23.68 -16.94
C ILE A 15 -7.30 23.63 -17.78
N GLY A 16 -7.42 23.68 -19.12
CA GLY A 16 -6.27 23.76 -20.02
C GLY A 16 -5.44 25.01 -19.79
N GLY A 17 -6.07 26.20 -19.80
CA GLY A 17 -5.39 27.45 -19.50
C GLY A 17 -4.84 27.52 -18.07
N LEU A 18 -5.55 26.93 -17.10
CA LEU A 18 -5.03 26.82 -15.73
C LEU A 18 -3.74 25.99 -15.65
N LYS A 19 -3.67 24.86 -16.36
CA LYS A 19 -2.48 24.00 -16.38
C LYS A 19 -1.27 24.74 -16.95
N GLU A 20 -1.42 25.42 -18.08
CA GLU A 20 -0.33 26.20 -18.70
C GLU A 20 0.21 27.28 -17.76
N LEU A 21 -0.67 27.95 -17.02
CA LEU A 21 -0.28 28.97 -16.05
C LEU A 21 0.45 28.37 -14.83
N VAL A 22 0.03 27.19 -14.35
CA VAL A 22 0.75 26.48 -13.29
C VAL A 22 2.12 26.00 -13.76
N ASP A 23 2.23 25.50 -14.99
CA ASP A 23 3.51 25.06 -15.57
C ASP A 23 4.47 26.26 -15.75
N LYS A 24 3.95 27.43 -16.08
CA LYS A 24 4.72 28.68 -16.29
C LYS A 24 5.11 29.39 -14.99
N HIS A 25 4.22 29.40 -13.99
CA HIS A 25 4.37 30.22 -12.78
C HIS A 25 4.54 29.41 -11.48
N GLY A 26 4.46 28.08 -11.54
CA GLY A 26 4.50 27.22 -10.36
C GLY A 26 3.32 27.47 -9.42
N ASP A 27 3.59 27.48 -8.11
CA ASP A 27 2.58 27.67 -7.07
C ASP A 27 2.26 29.15 -6.77
N ASP A 28 2.51 30.08 -7.71
CA ASP A 28 2.12 31.50 -7.56
C ASP A 28 0.64 31.72 -7.88
N TRP A 29 -0.22 31.29 -6.95
CA TRP A 29 -1.68 31.40 -7.08
C TRP A 29 -2.18 32.84 -7.17
N VAL A 30 -1.39 33.82 -6.70
CA VAL A 30 -1.74 35.24 -6.77
C VAL A 30 -1.64 35.73 -8.20
N GLN A 31 -0.52 35.42 -8.86
CA GLN A 31 -0.30 35.75 -10.27
C GLN A 31 -1.26 34.99 -11.19
N ILE A 32 -1.43 33.68 -10.97
CA ILE A 32 -2.35 32.83 -11.76
C ILE A 32 -3.80 33.30 -11.61
N GLY A 33 -4.21 33.67 -10.38
CA GLY A 33 -5.53 34.24 -10.13
C GLY A 33 -5.79 35.52 -10.92
N ARG A 34 -4.80 36.41 -10.98
CA ARG A 34 -4.87 37.65 -11.77
C ARG A 34 -5.03 37.36 -13.25
N GLU A 35 -4.21 36.47 -13.82
CA GLU A 35 -4.23 36.12 -15.25
C GLU A 35 -5.54 35.44 -15.65
N MET A 36 -6.14 34.64 -14.77
CA MET A 36 -7.46 34.04 -15.00
C MET A 36 -8.65 34.92 -14.58
N GLY A 37 -8.44 36.16 -14.17
CA GLY A 37 -9.52 37.09 -13.79
C GLY A 37 -10.33 36.67 -12.56
N THR A 38 -9.74 35.86 -11.67
CA THR A 38 -10.40 35.25 -10.50
C THR A 38 -9.55 35.36 -9.23
N VAL A 39 -10.09 34.90 -8.11
CA VAL A 39 -9.40 34.97 -6.81
C VAL A 39 -8.47 33.75 -6.62
N PRO A 40 -7.27 33.93 -6.05
CA PRO A 40 -6.25 32.87 -5.90
C PRO A 40 -6.77 31.59 -5.24
N ASN A 41 -7.58 31.73 -4.19
CA ASN A 41 -8.15 30.60 -3.46
C ASN A 41 -9.12 29.75 -4.30
N ILE A 42 -9.84 30.37 -5.26
CA ILE A 42 -10.72 29.62 -6.17
C ILE A 42 -9.87 28.81 -7.15
N VAL A 43 -8.82 29.42 -7.71
CA VAL A 43 -7.92 28.75 -8.64
C VAL A 43 -7.21 27.58 -8.00
N LYS A 44 -6.59 27.81 -6.84
CA LYS A 44 -5.94 26.76 -6.06
C LYS A 44 -6.91 25.64 -5.73
N GLY A 45 -8.14 25.97 -5.32
CA GLY A 45 -9.18 24.98 -5.05
C GLY A 45 -9.53 24.15 -6.27
N VAL A 46 -9.73 24.77 -7.44
CA VAL A 46 -10.03 24.06 -8.69
C VAL A 46 -8.84 23.21 -9.14
N TRP A 47 -7.61 23.71 -9.04
CA TRP A 47 -6.40 22.94 -9.37
C TRP A 47 -6.25 21.70 -8.48
N LEU A 48 -6.39 21.87 -7.15
CA LEU A 48 -6.32 20.74 -6.21
C LEU A 48 -7.45 19.74 -6.43
N SER A 49 -8.68 20.20 -6.66
CA SER A 49 -9.80 19.33 -7.02
C SER A 49 -9.55 18.61 -8.35
N HIS A 50 -8.98 19.28 -9.36
CA HIS A 50 -8.62 18.66 -10.62
C HIS A 50 -7.51 17.62 -10.46
N GLN A 51 -6.46 17.91 -9.70
CA GLN A 51 -5.44 16.92 -9.36
C GLN A 51 -6.03 15.73 -8.61
N GLN A 52 -7.01 15.96 -7.74
CA GLN A 52 -7.69 14.90 -7.00
C GLN A 52 -8.62 14.08 -7.90
N SER A 53 -9.36 14.71 -8.81
CA SER A 53 -10.19 14.04 -9.81
C SER A 53 -9.38 13.36 -10.90
N ALA A 54 -8.20 13.86 -11.27
CA ALA A 54 -7.25 13.20 -12.17
C ALA A 54 -6.62 11.97 -11.49
N LYS A 55 -6.34 12.04 -10.18
CA LYS A 55 -6.01 10.85 -9.37
C LYS A 55 -7.15 9.82 -9.33
N SER A 56 -8.40 10.26 -9.46
CA SER A 56 -9.58 9.38 -9.57
C SER A 56 -9.86 8.89 -11.00
N ALA A 57 -9.49 9.66 -12.03
CA ALA A 57 -9.76 9.34 -13.43
C ALA A 57 -8.65 8.47 -14.07
N GLY A 58 -7.47 8.43 -13.46
CA GLY A 58 -6.41 7.45 -13.76
C GLY A 58 -6.48 6.20 -12.89
N ALA A 59 -7.63 5.91 -12.27
CA ALA A 59 -7.80 4.73 -11.45
C ALA A 59 -8.32 3.56 -12.29
N CYS A 60 -7.47 2.56 -12.53
CA CYS A 60 -7.90 1.26 -13.03
C CYS A 60 -8.91 0.64 -12.02
N HIS A 61 -10.18 0.44 -12.38
CA HIS A 61 -11.17 -0.21 -11.50
C HIS A 61 -11.52 -1.61 -12.03
N ASP A 62 -11.80 -2.55 -11.12
CA ASP A 62 -12.38 -3.85 -11.46
C ASP A 62 -13.73 -3.63 -12.18
N GLY A 63 -13.77 -3.84 -13.49
CA GLY A 63 -14.99 -3.76 -14.31
C GLY A 63 -15.13 -2.55 -15.24
N ALA A 64 -14.26 -1.55 -15.16
CA ALA A 64 -14.22 -0.45 -16.15
C ALA A 64 -12.81 0.13 -16.25
N ALA A 65 -11.94 -0.52 -17.03
CA ALA A 65 -10.67 0.07 -17.45
C ALA A 65 -10.94 1.20 -18.46
N THR A 66 -11.32 2.37 -17.98
CA THR A 66 -11.46 3.57 -18.82
C THR A 66 -10.16 4.38 -18.87
N SER A 67 -9.21 4.09 -17.98
CA SER A 67 -7.91 4.72 -17.93
C SER A 67 -6.85 3.89 -18.69
N PRO A 68 -5.87 4.53 -19.37
CA PRO A 68 -4.85 3.81 -20.14
C PRO A 68 -4.04 2.79 -19.32
N ASP A 69 -3.77 3.08 -18.04
CA ASP A 69 -3.08 2.18 -17.12
C ASP A 69 -3.93 0.94 -16.84
N GLY A 70 -5.23 1.12 -16.62
CA GLY A 70 -6.14 0.01 -16.36
C GLY A 70 -6.34 -0.90 -17.56
N ILE A 71 -6.35 -0.33 -18.78
CA ILE A 71 -6.47 -1.11 -20.01
C ILE A 71 -5.24 -1.98 -20.17
N GLU A 72 -4.04 -1.41 -20.01
CA GLU A 72 -2.79 -2.16 -20.14
C GLU A 72 -2.67 -3.27 -19.08
N VAL A 73 -2.97 -2.95 -17.82
CA VAL A 73 -2.95 -3.94 -16.72
C VAL A 73 -3.94 -5.08 -17.00
N GLN A 74 -5.19 -4.78 -17.37
CA GLN A 74 -6.17 -5.82 -17.67
C GLN A 74 -5.80 -6.63 -18.91
N GLN A 75 -5.24 -6.00 -19.93
CA GLN A 75 -4.80 -6.70 -21.13
C GLN A 75 -3.72 -7.73 -20.79
N GLN A 76 -2.69 -7.34 -20.03
CA GLN A 76 -1.64 -8.27 -19.61
C GLN A 76 -2.18 -9.43 -18.76
N LEU A 77 -3.10 -9.14 -17.84
CA LEU A 77 -3.77 -10.18 -17.04
C LEU A 77 -4.61 -11.13 -17.88
N SER A 78 -5.33 -10.63 -18.87
CA SER A 78 -6.13 -11.45 -19.79
C SER A 78 -5.28 -12.39 -20.64
N GLN A 79 -4.02 -12.03 -20.88
CA GLN A 79 -3.01 -12.84 -21.54
C GLN A 79 -2.30 -13.82 -20.60
N GLY A 80 -2.65 -13.83 -19.31
CA GLY A 80 -2.02 -14.67 -18.29
C GLY A 80 -0.62 -14.21 -17.89
N HIS A 81 -0.21 -13.00 -18.26
CA HIS A 81 1.08 -12.44 -17.90
C HIS A 81 1.05 -11.83 -16.51
N ARG A 82 2.22 -11.79 -15.86
CA ARG A 82 2.43 -10.89 -14.71
C ARG A 82 2.46 -9.45 -15.22
N VAL A 83 1.95 -8.53 -14.40
CA VAL A 83 1.94 -7.11 -14.76
C VAL A 83 3.36 -6.57 -14.81
N ASP A 84 3.77 -6.14 -16.00
CA ASP A 84 4.98 -5.38 -16.26
C ASP A 84 4.71 -3.89 -16.06
N TRP A 85 5.04 -3.40 -14.86
CA TRP A 85 4.85 -2.00 -14.50
C TRP A 85 5.74 -1.04 -15.28
N ALA A 86 6.87 -1.49 -15.85
CA ALA A 86 7.70 -0.66 -16.71
C ALA A 86 7.00 -0.41 -18.05
N GLN A 87 6.37 -1.44 -18.61
CA GLN A 87 5.53 -1.29 -19.81
C GLN A 87 4.31 -0.40 -19.53
N VAL A 88 3.60 -0.62 -18.41
CA VAL A 88 2.47 0.24 -18.01
C VAL A 88 2.92 1.70 -17.89
N SER A 89 4.06 1.96 -17.26
CA SER A 89 4.65 3.30 -17.14
C SER A 89 4.91 3.95 -18.50
N GLN A 90 5.43 3.20 -19.46
CA GLN A 90 5.68 3.70 -20.83
C GLN A 90 4.38 4.05 -21.56
N VAL A 91 3.35 3.21 -21.47
CA VAL A 91 2.05 3.44 -22.12
C VAL A 91 1.34 4.66 -21.54
N VAL A 92 1.42 4.84 -20.23
CA VAL A 92 0.68 5.88 -19.51
C VAL A 92 1.44 7.21 -19.47
N GLY A 93 2.76 7.18 -19.68
CA GLY A 93 3.63 8.35 -19.59
C GLY A 93 3.82 8.87 -18.15
N LEU A 94 3.67 7.98 -17.16
CA LEU A 94 3.88 8.26 -15.74
C LEU A 94 5.02 7.39 -15.21
N ASP A 95 5.64 7.78 -14.10
CA ASP A 95 6.62 6.91 -13.44
C ASP A 95 5.96 5.65 -12.84
N VAL A 96 6.76 4.59 -12.71
CA VAL A 96 6.29 3.28 -12.21
C VAL A 96 5.60 3.37 -10.86
N LEU A 97 6.15 4.17 -9.93
CA LEU A 97 5.59 4.32 -8.59
C LEU A 97 4.20 4.98 -8.67
N LYS A 98 4.03 5.98 -9.54
CA LYS A 98 2.75 6.62 -9.77
C LYS A 98 1.73 5.68 -10.40
N CYS A 99 2.12 4.86 -11.37
CA CYS A 99 1.25 3.82 -11.93
C CYS A 99 0.78 2.84 -10.86
N LEU A 100 1.69 2.40 -9.98
CA LEU A 100 1.36 1.52 -8.86
C LEU A 100 0.41 2.18 -7.85
N GLU A 101 0.55 3.48 -7.59
CA GLU A 101 -0.30 4.21 -6.63
C GLU A 101 -1.74 4.42 -7.13
N ILE A 102 -1.91 4.69 -8.42
CA ILE A 102 -3.23 5.02 -9.00
C ILE A 102 -4.03 3.78 -9.36
N CYS A 103 -3.36 2.64 -9.63
CA CYS A 103 -4.07 1.44 -10.05
C CYS A 103 -4.86 0.82 -8.88
N GLN A 104 -6.16 0.59 -9.09
CA GLN A 104 -7.08 -0.05 -8.15
C GLN A 104 -7.59 -1.42 -8.61
N VAL A 105 -6.89 -2.09 -9.53
CA VAL A 105 -7.17 -3.48 -9.90
C VAL A 105 -6.80 -4.36 -8.71
N ASP A 106 -7.79 -5.07 -8.18
CA ASP A 106 -7.61 -6.02 -7.09
C ASP A 106 -7.87 -7.47 -7.56
N THR A 107 -8.44 -7.65 -8.76
CA THR A 107 -8.65 -8.97 -9.38
C THR A 107 -7.33 -9.73 -9.64
N GLY A 108 -7.32 -11.02 -9.29
CA GLY A 108 -6.24 -11.95 -9.64
C GLY A 108 -5.00 -11.86 -8.76
N LYS A 109 -5.02 -11.05 -7.68
CA LYS A 109 -3.95 -11.01 -6.69
C LYS A 109 -3.88 -12.30 -5.88
N ALA A 110 -2.65 -12.73 -5.60
CA ALA A 110 -2.44 -13.92 -4.78
C ALA A 110 -2.72 -13.61 -3.31
N ARG A 111 -3.30 -14.58 -2.59
CA ARG A 111 -3.27 -14.57 -1.12
C ARG A 111 -1.88 -14.98 -0.66
N TRP A 112 -1.34 -14.26 0.31
CA TRP A 112 -0.11 -14.65 0.99
C TRP A 112 -0.47 -15.30 2.32
N THR A 113 -0.21 -16.59 2.41
CA THR A 113 -0.45 -17.38 3.61
C THR A 113 0.88 -17.64 4.30
N TYR A 114 0.98 -17.23 5.56
CA TYR A 114 2.12 -17.57 6.39
C TYR A 114 1.98 -19.01 6.88
N ASP A 115 2.82 -19.91 6.37
CA ASP A 115 2.98 -21.28 6.87
C ASP A 115 4.36 -21.45 7.51
N PRO A 116 4.48 -21.38 8.84
CA PRO A 116 5.79 -21.36 9.48
C PRO A 116 6.66 -22.62 9.27
N ASP A 117 6.13 -23.72 8.72
CA ASP A 117 6.94 -24.91 8.35
C ASP A 117 7.61 -24.79 6.99
N THR A 118 6.94 -24.14 6.04
CA THR A 118 7.41 -23.99 4.66
C THR A 118 7.77 -22.55 4.30
N PHE A 119 7.60 -21.63 5.27
CA PHE A 119 7.64 -20.20 5.01
C PHE A 119 9.03 -19.73 4.57
N SER A 120 9.08 -19.11 3.38
CA SER A 120 10.22 -18.31 2.94
C SER A 120 9.95 -16.82 3.21
N TRP A 121 10.92 -16.15 3.83
CA TRP A 121 10.89 -14.69 4.02
C TRP A 121 11.16 -13.90 2.74
N GLU A 122 11.47 -14.56 1.62
CA GLU A 122 11.82 -13.90 0.35
C GLU A 122 10.80 -12.85 -0.10
N MET A 123 9.51 -13.17 -0.02
CA MET A 123 8.46 -12.22 -0.40
C MET A 123 8.43 -11.00 0.54
N ALA A 124 8.63 -11.23 1.83
CA ALA A 124 8.69 -10.18 2.84
C ALA A 124 9.95 -9.32 2.71
N ASP A 125 11.07 -9.91 2.32
CA ASP A 125 12.31 -9.19 2.02
C ASP A 125 12.16 -8.31 0.78
N ARG A 126 11.47 -8.80 -0.27
CA ARG A 126 11.10 -7.99 -1.45
C ARG A 126 10.21 -6.82 -1.07
N MET A 127 9.20 -7.04 -0.23
CA MET A 127 8.36 -5.96 0.30
C MET A 127 9.19 -4.92 1.05
N LYS A 128 10.09 -5.39 1.94
CA LYS A 128 10.93 -4.52 2.76
C LYS A 128 11.86 -3.66 1.90
N ALA A 129 12.50 -4.25 0.88
CA ALA A 129 13.33 -3.53 -0.07
C ALA A 129 12.52 -2.46 -0.81
N PHE A 130 11.36 -2.83 -1.37
CA PHE A 130 10.48 -1.88 -2.04
C PHE A 130 10.06 -0.71 -1.15
N LEU A 131 9.71 -0.98 0.12
CA LEU A 131 9.33 0.06 1.08
C LEU A 131 10.51 0.97 1.44
N ALA A 132 11.72 0.43 1.59
CA ALA A 132 12.90 1.23 1.88
C ALA A 132 13.23 2.20 0.73
N ASP A 133 13.06 1.75 -0.51
CA ASP A 133 13.39 2.54 -1.70
C ASP A 133 12.33 3.61 -2.01
N ASN A 134 11.05 3.31 -1.78
CA ASN A 134 9.93 4.16 -2.23
C ASN A 134 9.23 4.92 -1.09
N TYR A 135 9.35 4.46 0.16
CA TYR A 135 8.70 5.03 1.33
C TYR A 135 9.68 5.11 2.53
N PRO A 136 10.81 5.81 2.40
CA PRO A 136 11.76 5.95 3.50
C PRO A 136 11.13 6.71 4.67
N ALA A 137 11.50 6.37 5.90
CA ALA A 137 11.01 7.05 7.09
C ALA A 137 11.27 8.57 7.01
N PRO A 138 10.30 9.42 7.40
CA PRO A 138 9.07 9.10 8.15
C PRO A 138 7.83 8.85 7.27
N ALA A 139 7.99 8.61 5.96
CA ALA A 139 6.85 8.42 5.07
C ALA A 139 6.01 7.20 5.50
N THR A 140 4.68 7.35 5.46
CA THR A 140 3.77 6.23 5.71
C THR A 140 3.72 5.33 4.48
N PRO A 141 3.95 4.01 4.62
CA PRO A 141 3.80 3.05 3.53
C PRO A 141 2.41 3.09 2.88
N ASN A 142 2.36 3.07 1.55
CA ASN A 142 1.12 2.82 0.81
C ASN A 142 1.02 1.32 0.47
N TYR A 143 0.27 0.56 1.29
CA TYR A 143 0.12 -0.89 1.07
C TYR A 143 -0.69 -1.26 -0.18
N ARG A 144 -1.44 -0.33 -0.79
CA ARG A 144 -2.03 -0.59 -2.12
C ARG A 144 -0.94 -0.65 -3.19
N THR A 145 0.01 0.28 -3.14
CA THR A 145 1.19 0.27 -4.02
C THR A 145 2.01 -1.02 -3.85
N VAL A 146 2.25 -1.43 -2.61
CA VAL A 146 2.95 -2.70 -2.31
C VAL A 146 2.20 -3.90 -2.86
N SER A 147 0.87 -3.93 -2.65
CA SER A 147 -0.02 -4.96 -3.18
C SER A 147 0.06 -5.07 -4.70
N ASN A 148 0.06 -3.94 -5.40
CA ASN A 148 0.21 -3.89 -6.86
C ASN A 148 1.61 -4.34 -7.32
N TYR A 149 2.66 -3.97 -6.58
CA TYR A 149 4.05 -4.34 -6.90
C TYR A 149 4.31 -5.84 -6.73
N LEU A 150 3.84 -6.43 -5.63
CA LEU A 150 4.04 -7.86 -5.34
C LEU A 150 2.97 -8.76 -5.96
N TRP A 151 1.89 -8.17 -6.46
CA TRP A 151 0.70 -8.87 -6.92
C TRP A 151 0.07 -9.75 -5.82
N ILE A 152 0.04 -9.22 -4.59
CA ILE A 152 -0.49 -9.86 -3.38
C ILE A 152 -1.63 -9.01 -2.83
N ASP A 153 -2.61 -9.65 -2.22
CA ASP A 153 -3.70 -8.95 -1.52
C ASP A 153 -3.18 -7.88 -0.54
N ARG A 154 -3.89 -6.75 -0.48
CA ARG A 154 -3.48 -5.61 0.35
C ARG A 154 -3.43 -5.96 1.83
N ASP A 155 -4.42 -6.69 2.33
CA ASP A 155 -4.50 -7.03 3.75
C ASP A 155 -3.38 -7.99 4.14
N ASP A 156 -2.99 -8.87 3.22
CA ASP A 156 -1.84 -9.75 3.43
C ASP A 156 -0.51 -8.96 3.44
N CYS A 157 -0.36 -7.91 2.64
CA CYS A 157 0.80 -7.02 2.71
C CYS A 157 0.90 -6.29 4.06
N ILE A 158 -0.24 -5.87 4.61
CA ILE A 158 -0.32 -5.28 5.96
C ILE A 158 0.09 -6.31 7.00
N HIS A 159 -0.49 -7.52 6.93
CA HIS A 159 -0.20 -8.60 7.86
C HIS A 159 1.29 -8.98 7.84
N MET A 160 1.87 -9.12 6.64
CA MET A 160 3.29 -9.38 6.44
C MET A 160 4.16 -8.28 7.07
N SER A 161 3.76 -7.01 6.96
CA SER A 161 4.50 -5.88 7.56
C SER A 161 4.47 -5.92 9.09
N ASP A 162 3.34 -6.31 9.67
CA ASP A 162 3.21 -6.49 11.11
C ASP A 162 4.08 -7.66 11.60
N LEU A 163 4.08 -8.79 10.88
CA LEU A 163 4.96 -9.91 11.16
C LEU A 163 6.43 -9.49 11.08
N LEU A 164 6.85 -8.73 10.06
CA LEU A 164 8.21 -8.21 9.99
C LEU A 164 8.59 -7.31 11.17
N LYS A 165 7.64 -6.64 11.82
CA LYS A 165 7.89 -5.79 12.99
C LYS A 165 7.90 -6.55 14.33
N GLY A 166 7.67 -7.86 14.34
CA GLY A 166 7.50 -8.62 15.59
C GLY A 166 6.09 -8.56 16.18
N ASN A 167 5.13 -8.02 15.41
CA ASN A 167 3.72 -7.93 15.78
C ASN A 167 2.99 -9.18 15.28
N ILE A 168 3.08 -10.25 16.07
CA ILE A 168 2.34 -11.48 15.80
C ILE A 168 1.10 -11.57 16.69
N ALA A 169 0.02 -12.13 16.14
CA ALA A 169 -1.12 -12.57 16.93
C ALA A 169 -0.77 -13.89 17.63
N TRP A 170 -0.97 -13.95 18.96
CA TRP A 170 -0.79 -15.19 19.73
C TRP A 170 -2.08 -16.00 19.73
N THR A 171 -2.43 -16.56 18.58
CA THR A 171 -3.58 -17.48 18.45
C THR A 171 -3.27 -18.82 19.11
N ASP A 172 -4.28 -19.67 19.25
CA ASP A 172 -4.10 -20.99 19.85
C ASP A 172 -3.22 -21.90 18.99
N GLU A 173 -3.26 -21.74 17.66
CA GLU A 173 -2.37 -22.43 16.71
C GLU A 173 -0.91 -21.98 16.92
N VAL A 174 -0.66 -20.68 17.01
CA VAL A 174 0.70 -20.14 17.24
C VAL A 174 1.24 -20.59 18.61
N LYS A 175 0.39 -20.62 19.64
CA LYS A 175 0.75 -21.12 20.98
C LYS A 175 1.05 -22.63 20.97
N ALA A 176 0.22 -23.42 20.30
CA ALA A 176 0.43 -24.87 20.17
C ALA A 176 1.77 -25.15 19.48
N ARG A 177 2.07 -24.40 18.43
CA ARG A 177 3.34 -24.50 17.70
C ARG A 177 4.54 -24.08 18.54
N LEU A 178 4.42 -22.99 19.31
CA LEU A 178 5.45 -22.60 20.29
C LEU A 178 5.75 -23.73 21.28
N ILE A 179 4.72 -24.42 21.78
CA ILE A 179 4.89 -25.57 22.68
C ILE A 179 5.63 -26.71 21.98
N ASP A 180 5.22 -27.05 20.76
CA ASP A 180 5.84 -28.11 19.96
C ASP A 180 7.33 -27.82 19.67
N MET A 181 7.67 -26.62 19.19
CA MET A 181 9.06 -26.23 18.94
C MET A 181 9.92 -26.25 20.20
N ARG A 182 9.36 -25.87 21.36
CA ARG A 182 10.06 -25.99 22.64
C ARG A 182 10.25 -27.43 23.08
N ARG A 183 9.26 -28.32 22.86
CA ARG A 183 9.40 -29.77 23.11
C ARG A 183 10.48 -30.39 22.24
N LYS A 184 10.65 -29.91 21.00
CA LYS A 184 11.74 -30.28 20.08
C LYS A 184 13.11 -29.68 20.45
N GLY A 185 13.21 -28.95 21.58
CA GLY A 185 14.46 -28.40 22.08
C GLY A 185 14.90 -27.06 21.47
N MET A 186 14.12 -26.46 20.58
CA MET A 186 14.50 -25.24 19.87
C MET A 186 14.59 -24.04 20.81
N LEU A 187 15.67 -23.25 20.75
CA LEU A 187 15.87 -22.09 21.62
C LEU A 187 14.85 -20.99 21.34
N TYR A 188 14.46 -20.20 22.36
CA TYR A 188 13.48 -19.12 22.20
C TYR A 188 13.88 -18.08 21.14
N LYS A 189 15.18 -17.85 20.95
CA LYS A 189 15.69 -16.93 19.91
C LYS A 189 15.39 -17.46 18.50
N ASP A 190 15.49 -18.77 18.30
CA ASP A 190 15.32 -19.41 17.00
C ASP A 190 13.83 -19.59 16.69
N ILE A 191 13.03 -19.92 17.72
CA ILE A 191 11.56 -19.87 17.65
C ILE A 191 11.09 -18.45 17.29
N GLY A 192 11.70 -17.43 17.92
CA GLY A 192 11.46 -16.03 17.61
C GLY A 192 11.56 -15.80 16.11
N LYS A 193 12.73 -16.09 15.53
CA LYS A 193 13.01 -15.93 14.10
C LYS A 193 12.08 -16.72 13.18
N GLN A 194 11.67 -17.93 13.57
CA GLN A 194 10.71 -18.69 12.79
C GLN A 194 9.33 -18.02 12.77
N LEU A 195 8.84 -17.57 13.93
CA LEU A 195 7.54 -16.92 14.07
C LEU A 195 7.51 -15.52 13.46
N SER A 196 8.60 -14.77 13.60
CA SER A 196 8.78 -13.45 13.02
C SER A 196 10.25 -12.99 13.15
N PRO A 197 10.88 -12.40 12.11
CA PRO A 197 12.32 -12.15 12.11
C PRO A 197 12.78 -11.20 13.21
N ASN A 198 11.90 -10.27 13.62
CA ASN A 198 12.16 -9.27 14.65
C ASN A 198 11.38 -9.54 15.95
N LEU A 199 10.87 -10.75 16.17
CA LEU A 199 10.18 -11.10 17.40
C LEU A 199 11.15 -11.17 18.58
N PRO A 200 10.99 -10.35 19.64
CA PRO A 200 11.94 -10.35 20.75
C PRO A 200 11.90 -11.68 21.52
N THR A 201 13.08 -12.25 21.79
CA THR A 201 13.23 -13.48 22.59
C THR A 201 12.49 -13.45 23.94
N PRO A 202 12.52 -12.34 24.72
CA PRO A 202 11.78 -12.27 25.98
C PRO A 202 10.26 -12.42 25.81
N LYS A 203 9.70 -11.94 24.69
CA LYS A 203 8.27 -12.04 24.39
C LYS A 203 7.87 -13.51 24.19
N VAL A 204 8.67 -14.27 23.46
CA VAL A 204 8.48 -15.72 23.23
C VAL A 204 8.54 -16.49 24.56
N ALA A 205 9.59 -16.26 25.36
CA ALA A 205 9.77 -16.92 26.65
C ALA A 205 8.60 -16.64 27.60
N ASN A 206 8.19 -15.38 27.70
CA ASN A 206 7.08 -14.95 28.55
C ASN A 206 5.76 -15.65 28.20
N VAL A 207 5.44 -15.77 26.90
CA VAL A 207 4.23 -16.49 26.47
C VAL A 207 4.32 -17.95 26.83
N TYR A 208 5.44 -18.62 26.55
CA TYR A 208 5.63 -20.03 26.87
C TYR A 208 5.45 -20.32 28.38
N HIS A 209 6.06 -19.52 29.25
CA HIS A 209 5.93 -19.69 30.70
C HIS A 209 4.52 -19.41 31.22
N ARG A 210 3.73 -18.55 30.56
CA ARG A 210 2.30 -18.38 30.89
C ARG A 210 1.49 -19.61 30.52
N LEU A 211 1.77 -20.20 29.34
CA LEU A 211 1.11 -21.43 28.90
C LEU A 211 1.38 -22.60 29.85
N GLN A 212 2.64 -22.80 30.25
CA GLN A 212 2.99 -23.86 31.21
C GLN A 212 2.25 -23.73 32.54
N ARG A 213 2.16 -22.50 33.08
CA ARG A 213 1.41 -22.24 34.32
C ARG A 213 -0.09 -22.52 34.17
N SER A 214 -0.68 -22.19 33.02
CA SER A 214 -2.09 -22.47 32.76
C SER A 214 -2.41 -23.96 32.65
N VAL A 215 -1.49 -24.76 32.10
CA VAL A 215 -1.64 -26.22 32.02
C VAL A 215 -1.47 -26.85 33.40
N ALA A 216 -0.42 -26.48 34.15
CA ALA A 216 -0.21 -26.97 35.51
C ALA A 216 -1.38 -26.64 36.46
N PHE A 217 -2.04 -25.49 36.28
CA PHE A 217 -3.23 -25.14 37.06
C PHE A 217 -4.47 -25.97 36.70
N ARG A 218 -4.60 -26.42 35.45
CA ARG A 218 -5.70 -27.31 35.02
C ARG A 218 -5.51 -28.77 35.45
N GLU A 219 -4.28 -29.20 35.72
CA GLU A 219 -3.99 -30.57 36.20
C GLU A 219 -4.14 -30.71 37.73
N LEU A 220 -4.28 -29.59 38.45
CA LEU A 220 -4.41 -29.55 39.91
C LEU A 220 -5.84 -29.31 40.43
N ASN A 221 -6.80 -29.01 39.54
CA ASN A 221 -8.21 -28.79 39.86
C ASN A 221 -9.09 -29.77 39.07
#